data_AF-A0A3D4U094-F1
#
_entry.id   AF-A0A3D4U094-F1
#
_cell.length_a   1.000
_cell.length_b   1.000
_cell.length_c   1.000
_cell.angle_alpha   90.00
_cell.angle_beta   90.00
_cell.angle_gamma   90.00
#
_symmetry.space_group_name_H-M   'P 1'
#
loop_
_entity.id
_entity.type
_entity.pdbx_description
1 polymer ?
#
loop_
_entity_poly.entity_id
_entity_poly.type
_entity_poly.pdbx_seq_one_letter_code
_entity_poly.pdbx_strand_id
1 'polypeptide(L)'
;MFIGLQILFLIVYLYFTGRKPSLLFKDFFGIGDALFLLITSFYFNPIEFVLFSLLCYIAIVVGYGLLFLIKRKSTTIPLAGFIALFFAFYIVASWQNSNFLSQFAYDIVTYIV
;
A
#
# COMPACT_ATOMS: atom_id res chain seq x y z
N MET A 1 13.53 -4.36 -1.49
CA MET A 1 13.91 -4.95 -2.80
C MET A 1 12.70 -5.43 -3.62
N PHE A 2 11.71 -6.05 -2.97
CA PHE A 2 10.48 -6.56 -3.61
C PHE A 2 9.62 -5.49 -4.34
N ILE A 3 9.33 -4.33 -3.72
CA ILE A 3 8.57 -3.26 -4.40
C ILE A 3 9.33 -2.67 -5.57
N GLY A 4 10.64 -2.44 -5.42
CA GLY A 4 11.45 -1.93 -6.53
C GLY A 4 11.32 -2.82 -7.76
N LEU A 5 11.27 -4.14 -7.56
CA LEU A 5 10.99 -5.11 -8.61
C LEU A 5 9.58 -4.96 -9.20
N GLN A 6 8.55 -4.81 -8.36
CA GLN A 6 7.17 -4.58 -8.84
C GLN A 6 7.03 -3.30 -9.65
N ILE A 7 7.63 -2.20 -9.19
CA ILE A 7 7.64 -0.92 -9.89
C ILE A 7 8.42 -1.06 -11.21
N LEU A 8 9.55 -1.77 -11.22
CA LEU A 8 10.30 -2.05 -12.44
C LEU A 8 9.45 -2.83 -13.45
N PHE A 9 8.78 -3.91 -13.03
CA PHE A 9 7.87 -4.67 -13.91
C PHE A 9 6.73 -3.82 -14.44
N LEU A 10 6.15 -2.94 -13.62
CA LEU A 10 5.09 -2.03 -14.03
C LEU A 10 5.58 -1.00 -15.07
N ILE A 11 6.78 -0.45 -14.88
CA ILE A 11 7.41 0.47 -15.84
C ILE A 11 7.71 -0.25 -17.15
N VAL A 12 8.27 -1.46 -17.10
CA VAL A 12 8.57 -2.28 -18.27
C VAL A 12 7.29 -2.63 -19.02
N TYR A 13 6.22 -3.04 -18.32
CA TYR A 13 4.92 -3.31 -18.91
C TYR A 13 4.34 -2.09 -19.64
N LEU A 14 4.39 -0.91 -19.02
CA LEU A 14 3.92 0.32 -19.65
C LEU A 14 4.74 0.72 -20.86
N TYR A 15 6.06 0.51 -20.78
CA TYR A 15 6.96 0.73 -21.90
C TYR A 15 6.57 -0.13 -23.11
N PHE A 16 6.34 -1.43 -22.91
CA PHE A 16 5.87 -2.33 -23.97
C PHE A 16 4.46 -1.99 -24.49
N THR A 17 3.61 -1.41 -23.65
CA THR A 17 2.26 -0.97 -24.04
C THR A 17 2.27 0.41 -24.73
N GLY A 18 3.45 1.01 -24.96
CA GLY A 18 3.58 2.33 -25.59
C GLY A 18 3.07 3.50 -24.73
N ARG A 19 2.82 3.26 -23.43
CA ARG A 19 2.35 4.29 -22.50
C ARG A 19 3.53 4.92 -21.79
N LYS A 20 3.55 6.25 -21.70
CA LYS A 20 4.59 6.96 -20.95
C LYS A 20 4.47 6.62 -19.46
N PRO A 21 5.54 6.20 -18.77
CA PRO A 21 5.48 5.91 -17.32
C PRO A 21 5.10 7.14 -16.50
N SER A 22 5.36 8.35 -17.02
CA SER A 22 4.92 9.61 -16.42
C SER A 22 3.39 9.71 -16.29
N LEU A 23 2.61 8.94 -17.06
CA LEU A 23 1.14 9.00 -17.02
C LEU A 23 0.59 8.38 -15.72
N LEU A 24 1.24 7.35 -15.18
CA LEU A 24 0.87 6.81 -13.86
C LEU A 24 1.10 7.82 -12.75
N PHE A 25 2.28 8.45 -12.76
CA PHE A 25 2.69 9.37 -11.69
C PHE A 25 2.00 10.74 -11.74
N LYS A 26 1.31 11.04 -12.85
CA LYS A 26 0.66 12.33 -13.10
C LYS A 26 -0.86 12.25 -12.95
N ASP A 27 -1.48 11.14 -13.34
CA ASP A 27 -2.95 11.02 -13.40
C ASP A 27 -3.55 10.08 -12.34
N PHE A 28 -2.80 9.12 -11.80
CA PHE A 28 -3.36 8.05 -10.95
C PHE A 28 -2.64 7.84 -9.62
N PHE A 29 -1.35 8.13 -9.55
CA PHE A 29 -0.51 7.80 -8.40
C PHE A 29 0.41 8.97 -8.08
N GLY A 30 0.28 9.58 -6.91
CA GLY A 30 1.20 10.65 -6.52
C GLY A 30 2.62 10.11 -6.39
N ILE A 31 3.61 10.90 -6.79
CA ILE A 31 5.03 10.60 -6.49
C ILE A 31 5.23 10.35 -5.00
N GLY A 32 4.55 11.12 -4.14
CA GLY A 32 4.54 10.91 -2.70
C GLY A 32 4.00 9.53 -2.27
N ASP A 33 2.93 9.04 -2.89
CA ASP A 33 2.35 7.72 -2.61
C ASP A 33 3.35 6.60 -2.93
N ALA A 34 4.02 6.71 -4.08
CA ALA A 34 5.03 5.74 -4.51
C ALA A 34 6.27 5.76 -3.60
N LEU A 35 6.76 6.94 -3.24
CA LEU A 35 7.88 7.10 -2.31
C LEU A 35 7.55 6.54 -0.93
N PHE A 36 6.35 6.78 -0.42
CA PHE A 36 5.95 6.31 0.91
C PHE A 36 5.79 4.78 0.96
N LEU A 37 5.19 4.18 -0.08
CA LEU A 37 5.15 2.73 -0.23
C LEU A 37 6.55 2.12 -0.34
N LEU A 38 7.44 2.77 -1.10
CA LEU A 38 8.81 2.30 -1.25
C LEU A 38 9.59 2.34 0.07
N ILE A 39 9.43 3.38 0.88
CA ILE A 39 10.09 3.50 2.19
C ILE A 39 9.54 2.45 3.17
N THR A 40 8.22 2.31 3.27
CA THR A 40 7.60 1.32 4.17
C THR A 40 7.96 -0.12 3.76
N SER A 41 8.25 -0.38 2.49
CA SER A 41 8.74 -1.68 2.01
C SER A 41 10.04 -2.17 2.61
N PHE A 42 10.89 -1.26 3.11
CA PHE A 42 12.13 -1.64 3.78
C PHE A 42 11.92 -2.01 5.24
N TYR A 43 10.76 -1.65 5.81
CA TYR A 43 10.42 -1.98 7.19
C TYR A 43 9.87 -3.41 7.32
N PHE A 44 9.09 -3.86 6.33
CA PHE A 44 8.39 -5.14 6.37
C PHE A 44 9.09 -6.22 5.56
N ASN A 45 8.91 -7.49 5.94
CA ASN A 45 9.20 -8.60 5.04
C ASN A 45 8.19 -8.62 3.85
N PRO A 46 8.44 -9.35 2.75
CA PRO A 46 7.57 -9.30 1.58
C PRO A 46 6.11 -9.68 1.84
N ILE A 47 5.86 -10.65 2.73
CA ILE A 47 4.51 -11.15 3.03
C ILE A 47 3.76 -10.13 3.90
N GLU A 48 4.39 -9.67 4.97
CA GLU A 48 3.88 -8.62 5.84
C GLU A 48 3.61 -7.34 5.07
N PHE A 49 4.49 -6.98 4.13
CA PHE A 49 4.30 -5.81 3.29
C PHE A 49 3.04 -5.92 2.42
N VAL A 50 2.82 -7.09 1.81
CA VAL A 50 1.60 -7.35 1.02
C VAL A 50 0.38 -7.26 1.91
N LEU A 51 0.39 -7.92 3.07
CA LEU A 51 -0.73 -7.89 4.03
C LEU A 51 -1.03 -6.47 4.51
N PHE A 52 0.00 -5.71 4.91
CA PHE A 52 -0.12 -4.32 5.33
C PHE A 52 -0.74 -3.44 4.23
N SER A 53 -0.23 -3.57 3.00
CA SER A 53 -0.72 -2.80 1.85
C SER A 53 -2.17 -3.13 1.52
N LEU A 54 -2.52 -4.43 1.57
CA LEU A 54 -3.87 -4.93 1.28
C LEU A 54 -4.87 -4.43 2.34
N LEU A 55 -4.50 -4.47 3.62
CA LEU A 55 -5.29 -3.88 4.71
C LEU A 55 -5.49 -2.37 4.54
N CYS A 56 -4.43 -1.64 4.18
CA CYS A 56 -4.54 -0.21 3.88
C CYS A 56 -5.52 0.06 2.73
N TYR A 57 -5.41 -0.68 1.63
CA TYR A 57 -6.31 -0.51 0.48
C TYR A 57 -7.75 -0.86 0.82
N ILE A 58 -8.00 -1.94 1.55
CA ILE A 58 -9.34 -2.29 2.03
C ILE A 58 -9.88 -1.16 2.90
N ALA A 59 -9.10 -0.69 3.88
CA ALA A 59 -9.53 0.38 4.78
C ALA A 59 -9.85 1.68 4.03
N ILE A 60 -9.06 2.02 3.01
CA ILE A 60 -9.30 3.20 2.16
C ILE A 60 -10.56 3.01 1.32
N VAL A 61 -10.75 1.85 0.68
CA VAL A 61 -11.94 1.56 -0.12
C VAL A 61 -13.21 1.59 0.73
N VAL A 62 -13.18 0.99 1.93
CA VAL A 62 -14.31 1.00 2.86
C VAL A 62 -14.55 2.42 3.38
N GLY A 63 -13.52 3.10 3.86
CA GLY A 63 -13.62 4.44 4.43
C GLY A 63 -14.09 5.49 3.41
N TYR A 64 -13.43 5.56 2.24
CA TYR A 64 -13.86 6.48 1.18
C TYR A 64 -15.14 6.04 0.48
N GLY A 65 -15.40 4.74 0.37
CA GLY A 65 -16.66 4.24 -0.16
C GLY A 65 -17.85 4.71 0.68
N LEU A 66 -17.74 4.62 2.00
CA LEU A 66 -18.74 5.15 2.93
C LEU A 66 -18.86 6.67 2.85
N LEU A 67 -17.74 7.39 2.75
CA LEU A 67 -17.76 8.85 2.59
C LEU A 67 -18.37 9.30 1.27
N PHE A 68 -18.18 8.53 0.19
CA PHE A 68 -18.77 8.81 -1.12
C PHE A 68 -20.29 8.65 -1.11
N LEU A 69 -20.82 7.69 -0.34
CA LEU A 69 -22.25 7.54 -0.11
C LEU A 69 -22.86 8.74 0.64
N ILE A 70 -22.07 9.41 1.49
CA ILE A 70 -22.51 10.54 2.32
C ILE A 70 -22.25 11.91 1.64
N LYS A 71 -21.16 12.05 0.87
CA LYS A 71 -20.76 13.29 0.18
C LYS A 71 -20.38 13.00 -1.28
N ARG A 72 -21.16 13.58 -2.21
CA ARG A 72 -21.03 13.39 -3.67
C ARG A 72 -19.80 13.99 -4.36
N LYS A 73 -18.84 14.58 -3.64
CA LYS A 73 -17.65 15.18 -4.26
C LYS A 73 -16.41 15.02 -3.40
N SER A 74 -15.50 14.17 -3.85
CA SER A 74 -14.09 14.20 -3.49
C SER A 74 -13.30 13.91 -4.77
N THR A 75 -12.50 14.86 -5.22
CA THR A 75 -11.83 14.83 -6.53
C THR A 75 -10.55 13.99 -6.54
N THR A 76 -10.01 13.64 -5.37
CA THR A 76 -8.78 12.84 -5.26
C THR A 76 -8.64 12.27 -3.85
N ILE A 77 -8.29 10.98 -3.74
CA ILE A 77 -8.05 10.28 -2.46
C ILE A 77 -6.56 10.43 -2.12
N PRO A 78 -6.18 11.08 -0.99
CA PRO A 78 -4.80 11.19 -0.56
C PRO A 78 -4.32 9.87 0.05
N LEU A 79 -3.89 8.95 -0.82
CA LEU A 79 -3.50 7.57 -0.47
C LEU A 79 -2.32 7.54 0.53
N ALA A 80 -1.27 8.33 0.30
CA ALA A 80 -0.08 8.41 1.17
C ALA A 80 -0.44 8.78 2.60
N GLY A 81 -1.38 9.70 2.80
CA GLY A 81 -1.78 10.16 4.13
C GLY A 81 -2.40 9.02 4.95
N PHE A 82 -3.25 8.20 4.32
CA PHE A 82 -3.86 7.04 4.96
C PHE A 82 -2.83 5.94 5.25
N ILE A 83 -1.95 5.65 4.29
CA ILE A 83 -0.88 4.66 4.50
C ILE A 83 0.06 5.12 5.62
N ALA A 84 0.40 6.40 5.69
CA ALA A 84 1.22 6.96 6.77
C ALA A 84 0.54 6.86 8.13
N LEU A 85 -0.77 7.13 8.20
CA LEU A 85 -1.55 6.98 9.42
C LEU A 85 -1.59 5.52 9.91
N PHE A 86 -1.86 4.58 8.99
CA PHE A 86 -1.86 3.15 9.30
C PHE A 86 -0.49 2.66 9.72
N PHE A 87 0.57 3.14 9.06
CA PHE A 87 1.94 2.81 9.42
C PHE A 87 2.31 3.33 10.81
N ALA A 88 1.92 4.55 11.15
CA ALA A 88 2.11 5.11 12.48
C ALA A 88 1.39 4.28 13.56
N PHE A 89 0.14 3.89 13.31
CA PHE A 89 -0.63 3.03 14.21
C PHE A 89 0.03 1.66 14.39
N TYR A 90 0.51 1.08 13.30
CA TYR A 90 1.25 -0.17 13.33
C TYR A 90 2.53 -0.08 14.17
N ILE A 91 3.33 0.99 14.03
CA ILE A 91 4.53 1.19 14.85
C ILE A 91 4.15 1.27 16.33
N VAL A 92 3.12 2.04 16.69
CA VAL A 92 2.66 2.15 18.08
C VAL A 92 2.18 0.81 18.64
N ALA A 93 1.46 0.02 17.84
CA ALA A 93 1.01 -1.32 18.24
C ALA A 93 2.20 -2.29 18.40
N SER A 94 3.18 -2.25 17.49
CA SER A 94 4.39 -3.09 17.57
C SER A 94 5.22 -2.79 18.83
N TRP A 95 5.23 -1.53 19.29
CA TRP A 95 5.88 -1.13 20.54
C TRP A 95 5.25 -1.77 21.79
N GLN A 96 3.95 -2.08 21.72
CA GLN A 96 3.25 -2.83 22.78
C GLN A 96 3.42 -4.35 22.64
N ASN A 97 4.39 -4.80 21.83
CA ASN A 97 4.69 -6.21 21.55
C ASN A 97 3.57 -6.95 20.80
N SER A 98 2.66 -6.21 20.16
CA SER A 98 1.60 -6.78 19.32
C SER A 98 2.07 -6.87 17.86
N ASN A 99 2.91 -7.86 17.55
CA ASN A 99 3.37 -8.10 16.18
C ASN A 99 2.34 -8.89 15.36
N PHE A 100 1.08 -8.43 15.36
CA PHE A 100 -0.06 -9.11 14.75
C PHE A 100 0.17 -9.46 13.27
N LEU A 101 0.80 -8.57 12.49
CA LEU A 101 1.09 -8.85 11.08
C LEU A 101 2.08 -10.00 10.90
N SER A 102 3.10 -10.09 11.75
CA SER A 102 4.08 -11.19 11.69
C SER A 102 3.45 -12.53 12.08
N GLN A 103 2.58 -12.52 13.11
CA GLN A 103 1.85 -13.71 13.54
C GLN A 103 0.91 -14.20 12.43
N PHE A 104 0.15 -13.28 11.84
CA PHE A 104 -0.77 -13.60 10.74
C PHE A 104 -0.02 -14.07 9.48
N ALA A 105 1.13 -13.48 9.17
CA ALA A 105 1.98 -13.93 8.07
C ALA A 105 2.51 -15.36 8.31
N TYR A 106 2.94 -15.66 9.53
CA TYR A 106 3.40 -17.00 9.90
C TYR A 106 2.29 -18.05 9.79
N ASP A 107 1.08 -17.73 10.27
CA ASP A 107 -0.07 -18.63 10.19
C ASP A 107 -0.39 -18.93 8.71
N ILE A 108 -0.47 -17.91 7.86
CA ILE A 108 -0.74 -18.09 6.42
C ILE A 108 0.28 -19.02 5.76
N VAL A 109 1.58 -18.83 6.01
CA VAL A 109 2.62 -19.68 5.43
C VAL A 109 2.48 -21.12 5.91
N THR A 110 2.18 -21.32 7.20
CA THR A 110 2.04 -22.65 7.81
C THR A 110 0.81 -23.41 7.31
N TYR A 111 -0.27 -22.73 6.94
CA TYR A 111 -1.48 -23.38 6.42
C TYR A 111 -1.48 -23.59 4.90
N ILE A 112 -0.61 -22.92 4.15
CA ILE A 112 -0.54 -23.00 2.69
C ILE A 112 0.58 -23.94 2.20
N VAL A 113 1.65 -24.13 2.98
CA VAL A 113 2.79 -25.02 2.68
C VAL A 113 2.66 -26.33 3.45
#